data_AF-V4YL23-F1
#
_entry.id   AF-V4YL23-F1
#
_cell.length_a   1.000
_cell.length_b   1.000
_cell.length_c   1.000
_cell.angle_alpha   90.00
_cell.angle_beta   90.00
_cell.angle_gamma   90.00
#
_symmetry.space_group_name_H-M   'P 1'
#
loop_
_entity.id
_entity.type
_entity.pdbx_description
1 polymer ?
#
loop_
_entity_poly.entity_id
_entity_poly.type
_entity_poly.pdbx_seq_one_letter_code
_entity_poly.pdbx_strand_id
1 'polypeptide(L)'
;MYSYKSVSEQLIQGIQFLLHSFDIVPDYHRPRAADPTTETHQLRISSDRHVERLKQLLVQADRRQIAGGLAASTPDPQPPGRSLRTELTSVRIRDIDQNEATTDVYSLEVADNHSFVTTDGLVVHNCFPKDTDALRAAARAKGYEPGMLDAVVDVNDQQPERLLTMLDRHVDVADRRVAVLGLAFKPGTDDIRGSRAAPVIEGLAERDAHVAAYDPTPASETMAERYSDVEYTDSAAVALEDAAGAVVVTDWPEFADLDSEFDAMAKPVVVDGRRIIEPQEDITYEGLTW
;
A
#
# COMPACT_ATOMS: atom_id res chain seq x y z
N MET A 1 30.32 19.20 9.54
CA MET A 1 29.80 17.97 10.19
C MET A 1 29.56 18.22 11.66
N TYR A 2 28.30 18.11 12.11
CA TYR A 2 27.92 18.18 13.53
C TYR A 2 27.54 16.79 14.02
N SER A 3 27.84 16.45 15.27
CA SER A 3 27.48 15.16 15.85
C SER A 3 27.00 15.28 17.29
N TYR A 4 25.93 14.55 17.61
CA TYR A 4 25.41 14.40 18.96
C TYR A 4 25.50 12.95 19.39
N LYS A 5 25.96 12.69 20.63
CA LYS A 5 26.17 11.34 21.18
C LYS A 5 25.44 11.21 22.51
N SER A 6 24.86 10.04 22.76
CA SER A 6 24.24 9.69 24.03
C SER A 6 24.35 8.19 24.29
N VAL A 7 24.30 7.80 25.56
CA VAL A 7 24.13 6.40 25.98
C VAL A 7 22.65 6.02 26.16
N SER A 8 21.74 7.01 26.07
CA SER A 8 20.30 6.80 26.09
C SER A 8 19.77 6.81 24.66
N GLU A 9 19.22 5.67 24.23
CA GLU A 9 18.56 5.52 22.93
C GLU A 9 17.30 6.41 22.84
N GLN A 10 16.48 6.43 23.90
CA GLN A 10 15.26 7.26 23.95
C GLN A 10 15.57 8.75 23.74
N LEU A 11 16.66 9.25 24.33
CA LEU A 11 17.07 10.64 24.14
C LEU A 11 17.52 10.90 22.69
N ILE A 12 18.18 9.93 22.05
CA ILE A 12 18.62 10.04 20.66
C ILE A 12 17.43 10.05 19.72
N GLN A 13 16.46 9.15 19.91
CA GLN A 13 15.23 9.13 19.14
C GLN A 13 14.45 10.43 19.31
N GLY A 14 14.31 10.93 20.54
CA GLY A 14 13.66 12.22 20.82
C GLY A 14 14.33 13.40 20.12
N ILE A 15 15.68 13.46 20.13
CA ILE A 15 16.43 14.50 19.43
C ILE A 15 16.31 14.33 17.91
N GLN A 16 16.28 13.10 17.40
CA GLN A 16 16.07 12.83 15.97
C GLN A 16 14.70 13.35 15.50
N PHE A 17 13.63 13.09 16.26
CA PHE A 17 12.30 13.65 15.97
C PHE A 17 12.27 15.17 16.03
N LEU A 18 12.92 15.76 17.03
CA LEU A 18 13.05 17.21 17.12
C LEU A 18 13.76 17.78 15.89
N LEU A 19 14.85 17.17 15.44
CA LEU A 19 15.57 17.58 14.22
C LEU A 19 14.69 17.46 12.97
N HIS A 20 13.90 16.39 12.85
CA HIS A 20 12.94 16.24 11.74
C HIS A 20 11.90 17.38 11.71
N SER A 21 11.42 17.87 12.87
CA SER A 21 10.51 19.02 12.91
C SER A 21 11.12 20.31 12.37
N PHE A 22 12.45 20.39 12.28
CA PHE A 22 13.19 21.49 11.67
C PHE A 22 13.68 21.17 10.24
N ASP A 23 13.15 20.12 9.62
CA ASP A 23 13.54 19.66 8.28
C ASP A 23 15.05 19.37 8.20
N ILE A 24 15.59 18.76 9.27
CA ILE A 24 16.97 18.29 9.40
C ILE A 24 16.93 16.78 9.52
N VAL A 25 17.52 16.07 8.55
CA VAL A 25 17.63 14.62 8.59
C VAL A 25 19.05 14.23 9.05
N PRO A 26 19.22 13.75 10.30
CA PRO A 26 20.49 13.22 10.77
C PRO A 26 20.68 11.74 10.37
N ASP A 27 21.93 11.35 10.20
CA ASP A 27 22.37 9.97 10.04
C ASP A 27 22.58 9.34 11.43
N TYR A 28 21.84 8.27 11.73
CA TYR A 28 21.95 7.53 13.00
C TYR A 28 22.90 6.35 12.84
N HIS A 29 23.89 6.27 13.72
CA HIS A 29 24.77 5.10 13.78
C HIS A 29 25.17 4.79 15.22
N ARG A 30 25.49 3.51 15.44
CA ARG A 30 26.07 3.01 16.69
C ARG A 30 27.58 2.90 16.50
N PRO A 31 28.38 3.89 16.94
CA PRO A 31 29.83 3.77 16.86
C PRO A 31 30.29 2.55 17.67
N ARG A 32 31.28 1.81 17.14
CA ARG A 32 31.95 0.75 17.91
C ARG A 32 32.52 1.36 19.19
N ALA A 33 32.01 0.90 20.33
CA ALA A 33 32.44 1.41 21.63
C ALA A 33 33.90 1.03 21.92
N ALA A 34 34.63 1.90 22.62
CA ALA A 34 35.95 1.59 23.17
C ALA A 34 35.85 0.66 24.39
N ASP A 35 34.68 0.60 25.04
CA ASP A 35 34.33 -0.28 26.15
C ASP A 35 33.09 -1.10 25.75
N PRO A 36 33.14 -2.44 25.72
CA PRO A 36 32.06 -3.30 25.25
C PRO A 36 30.80 -3.30 26.13
N THR A 37 30.83 -2.64 27.30
CA THR A 37 29.73 -2.70 28.28
C THR A 37 28.68 -1.59 28.13
N THR A 38 28.94 -0.53 27.34
CA THR A 38 28.02 0.60 27.20
C THR A 38 27.72 0.89 25.74
N GLU A 39 26.49 0.61 25.31
CA GLU A 39 26.02 1.00 23.99
C GLU A 39 25.99 2.53 23.86
N THR A 40 26.56 3.04 22.77
CA THR A 40 26.59 4.47 22.47
C THR A 40 25.89 4.71 21.15
N HIS A 41 25.04 5.72 21.13
CA HIS A 41 24.20 6.11 20.03
C HIS A 41 24.66 7.47 19.50
N GLN A 42 24.73 7.65 18.18
CA GLN A 42 25.22 8.88 17.58
C GLN A 42 24.33 9.34 16.43
N LEU A 43 23.96 10.63 16.45
CA LEU A 43 23.38 11.34 15.33
C LEU A 43 24.45 12.20 14.65
N ARG A 44 24.49 12.17 13.32
CA ARG A 44 25.45 12.92 12.50
C ARG A 44 24.74 13.74 11.45
N ILE A 45 25.05 15.02 11.40
CA ILE A 45 24.52 15.95 10.38
C ILE A 45 25.70 16.39 9.53
N SER A 46 25.74 15.90 8.29
CA SER A 46 26.82 16.12 7.33
C SER A 46 26.49 17.16 6.26
N SER A 47 25.23 17.25 5.82
CA SER A 47 24.82 18.19 4.77
C SER A 47 24.90 19.64 5.23
N ASP A 48 25.53 20.49 4.42
CA ASP A 48 25.69 21.92 4.69
C ASP A 48 24.34 22.63 4.87
N ARG A 49 23.32 22.23 4.10
CA ARG A 49 21.95 22.73 4.22
C ARG A 49 21.35 22.43 5.60
N HIS A 50 21.55 21.21 6.08
CA HIS A 50 21.05 20.78 7.39
C HIS A 50 21.85 21.42 8.53
N VAL A 51 23.16 21.56 8.37
CA VAL A 51 24.03 22.24 9.33
C VAL A 51 23.69 23.73 9.45
N GLU A 52 23.35 24.40 8.35
CA GLU A 52 22.88 25.80 8.37
C GLU A 52 21.58 25.96 9.15
N ARG A 53 20.59 25.07 8.93
CA ARG A 53 19.33 25.06 9.69
C ARG A 53 19.57 24.82 11.18
N LEU A 54 20.50 23.93 11.52
CA LEU A 54 20.88 23.66 12.90
C LEU A 54 21.44 24.90 13.62
N LYS A 55 22.16 25.80 12.93
CA LYS A 55 22.71 27.02 13.55
C LYS A 55 21.65 27.86 14.26
N GLN A 56 20.43 27.89 13.74
CA GLN A 56 19.34 28.68 14.31
C GLN A 56 18.94 28.19 15.71
N LEU A 57 19.23 26.92 16.02
CA LEU A 57 18.90 26.26 17.28
C LEU A 57 20.05 26.26 18.30
N LEU A 58 21.26 26.66 17.89
CA LEU A 58 22.47 26.62 18.73
C LEU A 58 22.80 27.98 19.36
N VAL A 59 23.56 27.96 20.45
CA VAL A 59 24.01 29.18 21.17
C VAL A 59 25.06 29.95 20.36
N GLN A 60 25.22 31.25 20.65
CA GLN A 60 26.04 32.17 19.82
C GLN A 60 27.50 31.77 19.62
N ALA A 61 28.11 31.07 20.58
CA ALA A 61 29.50 30.60 20.47
C ALA A 61 29.64 29.55 19.36
N ASP A 62 28.71 28.60 19.28
CA ASP A 62 28.71 27.50 18.31
C ASP A 62 28.36 28.00 16.89
N ARG A 63 27.53 29.04 16.78
CA ARG A 63 27.15 29.65 15.50
C ARG A 63 28.35 30.15 14.69
N ARG A 64 29.36 30.74 15.35
CA ARG A 64 30.54 31.31 14.67
C ARG A 64 31.47 30.22 14.11
N GLN A 65 31.66 29.13 14.86
CA GLN A 65 32.47 27.99 14.42
C GLN A 65 31.84 27.31 13.19
N ILE A 66 30.52 27.16 13.19
CA ILE A 66 29.79 26.55 12.07
C ILE A 66 29.79 27.49 10.84
N ALA A 67 29.70 28.81 11.03
CA ALA A 67 29.77 29.78 9.93
C ALA A 67 31.12 29.75 9.19
N GLY A 68 32.23 29.60 9.91
CA GLY A 68 33.56 29.45 9.30
C GLY A 68 33.71 28.17 8.48
N GLY A 69 33.14 27.05 8.95
CA GLY A 69 33.21 25.76 8.26
C GLY A 69 32.38 25.69 6.96
N LEU A 70 31.19 26.31 6.95
CA LEU A 70 30.33 26.34 5.76
C LEU A 70 30.87 27.25 4.66
N ALA A 71 31.54 28.34 5.02
CA ALA A 71 32.19 29.23 4.05
C ALA A 71 33.37 28.57 3.32
N ALA A 72 33.93 27.48 3.87
CA ALA A 72 35.02 26.71 3.28
C ALA A 72 34.55 25.44 2.53
N SER A 73 33.24 25.16 2.52
CA SER A 73 32.70 23.95 1.92
C SER A 73 32.48 24.11 0.41
N THR A 74 32.76 23.05 -0.35
CA THR A 74 32.48 22.98 -1.79
C THR A 74 31.03 22.52 -2.00
N PRO A 75 30.35 22.89 -3.11
CA PRO A 75 28.95 22.55 -3.32
C PRO A 75 28.71 21.04 -3.21
N ASP A 76 27.64 20.67 -2.51
CA ASP A 76 27.21 19.29 -2.30
C ASP A 76 27.11 18.56 -3.66
N PRO A 77 27.84 17.45 -3.90
CA PRO A 77 27.68 16.69 -5.12
C PRO A 77 26.23 16.23 -5.21
N GLN A 78 25.55 16.59 -6.30
CA GLN A 78 24.17 16.21 -6.53
C GLN A 78 24.02 14.69 -6.46
N PRO A 79 22.95 14.17 -5.82
CA PRO A 79 22.69 12.75 -5.83
C PRO A 79 22.58 12.27 -7.28
N PRO A 80 23.20 11.12 -7.63
CA PRO A 80 23.13 10.60 -8.99
C PRO A 80 21.67 10.39 -9.40
N GLY A 81 21.28 10.96 -10.56
CA GLY A 81 19.91 10.87 -11.10
C GLY A 81 19.04 12.13 -10.96
N ARG A 82 19.54 13.19 -10.31
CA ARG A 82 18.83 14.48 -10.28
C ARG A 82 19.12 15.31 -11.54
N SER A 83 18.09 15.61 -12.32
CA SER A 83 18.16 16.48 -13.51
C SER A 83 17.90 17.93 -13.10
N LEU A 84 18.71 18.87 -13.59
CA LEU A 84 18.53 20.31 -13.33
C LEU A 84 17.27 20.92 -13.99
N ARG A 85 16.53 20.12 -14.79
CA ARG A 85 15.34 20.59 -15.52
C ARG A 85 14.02 20.28 -14.81
N THR A 86 14.03 19.46 -13.77
CA THR A 86 12.82 19.00 -13.07
C THR A 86 13.07 18.95 -11.57
N GLU A 87 12.08 19.31 -10.76
CA GLU A 87 12.18 19.16 -9.30
C GLU A 87 12.20 17.69 -8.84
N LEU A 88 12.02 16.76 -9.77
CA LEU A 88 11.97 15.33 -9.52
C LEU A 88 13.37 14.71 -9.66
N THR A 89 13.66 13.77 -8.75
CA THR A 89 14.82 12.87 -8.86
C THR A 89 14.33 11.58 -9.51
N SER A 90 14.98 11.14 -10.58
CA SER A 90 14.61 9.91 -11.29
C SER A 90 15.81 8.99 -11.39
N VAL A 91 15.62 7.72 -11.08
CA VAL A 91 16.60 6.65 -11.31
C VAL A 91 16.04 5.67 -12.33
N ARG A 92 16.88 5.26 -13.28
CA ARG A 92 16.51 4.25 -14.29
C ARG A 92 16.68 2.87 -13.67
N ILE A 93 15.59 2.11 -13.57
CA ILE A 93 15.63 0.69 -13.24
C ILE A 93 16.43 -0.03 -14.34
N ARG A 94 17.48 -0.75 -13.95
CA ARG A 94 18.35 -1.48 -14.88
C ARG A 94 17.91 -2.93 -15.07
N ASP A 95 17.38 -3.52 -14.01
CA ASP A 95 16.91 -4.90 -13.97
C ASP A 95 15.93 -5.10 -12.81
N ILE A 96 15.11 -6.14 -12.87
CA ILE A 96 14.17 -6.53 -11.80
C ILE A 96 14.29 -8.04 -11.60
N ASP A 97 14.64 -8.44 -10.38
CA ASP A 97 14.62 -9.83 -9.94
C ASP A 97 13.59 -10.02 -8.82
N GLN A 98 12.88 -11.15 -8.83
CA GLN A 98 11.97 -11.57 -7.75
C GLN A 98 12.61 -12.70 -6.94
N ASN A 99 12.53 -12.61 -5.61
CA ASN A 99 12.95 -13.67 -4.69
C ASN A 99 11.93 -13.79 -3.56
N GLU A 100 11.56 -15.01 -3.21
CA GLU A 100 10.77 -15.30 -2.02
C GLU A 100 11.67 -15.29 -0.79
N ALA A 101 11.34 -14.49 0.22
CA ALA A 101 12.06 -14.44 1.48
C ALA A 101 11.12 -14.10 2.63
N THR A 102 11.30 -14.78 3.77
CA THR A 102 10.71 -14.35 5.05
C THR A 102 11.56 -13.22 5.60
N THR A 103 10.99 -12.01 5.72
CA THR A 103 11.69 -10.84 6.24
C THR A 103 10.79 -10.05 7.17
N ASP A 104 11.40 -9.36 8.15
CA ASP A 104 10.69 -8.41 8.98
C ASP A 104 10.38 -7.17 8.13
N VAL A 105 9.12 -6.98 7.77
CA VAL A 105 8.64 -5.75 7.16
C VAL A 105 8.31 -4.73 8.26
N TYR A 106 8.75 -3.49 8.07
CA TYR A 106 8.32 -2.39 8.92
C TYR A 106 6.83 -2.12 8.67
N SER A 107 5.98 -2.77 9.46
CA SER A 107 4.61 -2.33 9.67
C SER A 107 4.66 -1.01 10.45
N LEU A 108 4.10 0.06 9.88
CA LEU A 108 3.90 1.31 10.63
C LEU A 108 2.70 1.12 11.57
N GLU A 109 2.86 0.24 12.57
CA GLU A 109 2.00 0.28 13.74
C GLU A 109 2.49 1.39 14.64
N VAL A 110 1.81 2.53 14.62
CA VAL A 110 2.02 3.57 15.62
C VAL A 110 1.18 3.20 16.83
N ALA A 111 1.83 2.67 17.88
CA ALA A 111 1.20 2.51 19.17
C ALA A 111 0.54 3.84 19.59
N ASP A 112 -0.70 3.74 20.09
CA ASP A 112 -1.57 4.83 20.58
C ASP A 112 -2.37 5.65 19.55
N ASN A 113 -2.18 5.49 18.23
CA ASN A 113 -2.93 6.28 17.22
C ASN A 113 -3.85 5.47 16.28
N HIS A 114 -3.99 4.16 16.44
CA HIS A 114 -4.88 3.29 15.63
C HIS A 114 -4.85 3.57 14.11
N SER A 115 -3.71 4.05 13.59
CA SER A 115 -3.53 4.35 12.17
C SER A 115 -2.41 3.46 11.68
N PHE A 116 -2.77 2.54 10.80
CA PHE A 116 -1.91 1.47 10.30
C PHE A 116 -1.82 1.56 8.78
N VAL A 117 -0.64 1.30 8.25
CA VAL A 117 -0.45 0.80 6.88
C VAL A 117 0.31 -0.52 7.00
N THR A 118 -0.38 -1.61 6.70
CA THR A 118 0.20 -2.96 6.62
C THR A 118 -0.28 -3.66 5.35
N THR A 119 0.55 -4.56 4.84
CA THR A 119 0.12 -5.77 4.13
C THR A 119 -0.87 -6.55 5.02
N ASP A 120 -1.91 -7.10 4.40
CA ASP A 120 -3.13 -7.70 5.00
C ASP A 120 -4.18 -6.73 5.52
N GLY A 121 -4.87 -6.08 4.56
CA GLY A 121 -6.24 -5.62 4.79
C GLY A 121 -6.34 -4.51 5.82
N LEU A 122 -5.92 -3.31 5.42
CA LEU A 122 -6.28 -2.10 6.14
C LEU A 122 -7.81 -2.07 6.22
N VAL A 123 -8.33 -2.17 7.46
CA VAL A 123 -9.75 -2.17 7.82
C VAL A 123 -10.49 -1.14 6.98
N VAL A 124 -11.04 -1.57 5.86
CA VAL A 124 -12.08 -0.83 5.17
C VAL A 124 -13.21 -0.80 6.18
N HIS A 125 -13.47 0.34 6.77
CA HIS A 125 -14.85 0.72 7.01
C HIS A 125 -15.22 1.61 5.83
N ASN A 126 -16.51 1.70 5.53
CA ASN A 126 -17.10 2.67 4.60
C ASN A 126 -16.65 4.14 4.87
N CYS A 127 -15.98 4.38 6.00
CA CYS A 127 -15.37 5.64 6.38
C CYS A 127 -14.18 6.06 5.50
N PHE A 128 -13.35 5.17 4.94
CA PHE A 128 -12.13 5.65 4.25
C PHE A 128 -12.38 6.45 2.97
N PRO A 129 -13.16 5.97 1.99
CA PRO A 129 -13.46 6.76 0.80
C PRO A 129 -14.12 8.10 1.18
N LYS A 130 -15.09 8.04 2.09
CA LYS A 130 -15.83 9.20 2.59
C LYS A 130 -14.92 10.23 3.28
N ASP A 131 -14.08 9.79 4.21
CA ASP A 131 -13.23 10.66 5.01
C ASP A 131 -12.06 11.21 4.18
N THR A 132 -11.47 10.40 3.31
CA THR A 132 -10.45 10.85 2.36
C THR A 132 -11.04 11.89 1.40
N ASP A 133 -12.23 11.68 0.85
CA ASP A 133 -12.89 12.66 -0.02
C ASP A 133 -13.28 13.93 0.74
N ALA A 134 -13.76 13.80 1.98
CA ALA A 134 -14.05 14.94 2.83
C ALA A 134 -12.79 15.76 3.15
N LEU A 135 -11.66 15.10 3.44
CA LEU A 135 -10.37 15.76 3.67
C LEU A 135 -9.87 16.45 2.39
N ARG A 136 -10.01 15.79 1.23
CA ARG A 136 -9.65 16.39 -0.07
C ARG A 136 -10.48 17.64 -0.36
N ALA A 137 -11.79 17.56 -0.14
CA ALA A 137 -12.70 18.69 -0.30
C ALA A 137 -12.38 19.83 0.68
N ALA A 138 -12.10 19.52 1.95
CA ALA A 138 -11.74 20.50 2.96
C ALA A 138 -10.41 21.20 2.65
N ALA A 139 -9.40 20.46 2.17
CA ALA A 139 -8.13 20.98 1.70
C ALA A 139 -8.33 22.00 0.56
N ARG A 140 -9.09 21.61 -0.47
CA ARG A 140 -9.38 22.47 -1.63
C ARG A 140 -10.17 23.72 -1.23
N ALA A 141 -11.11 23.60 -0.29
CA ALA A 141 -11.84 24.74 0.27
C ALA A 141 -10.94 25.75 1.00
N LYS A 142 -9.74 25.35 1.40
CA LYS A 142 -8.70 26.22 1.97
C LYS A 142 -7.64 26.65 0.96
N GLY A 143 -7.80 26.31 -0.33
CA GLY A 143 -6.86 26.63 -1.39
C GLY A 143 -5.60 25.76 -1.41
N TYR A 144 -5.64 24.59 -0.74
CA TYR A 144 -4.55 23.61 -0.75
C TYR A 144 -4.92 22.43 -1.66
N GLU A 145 -4.00 22.02 -2.54
CA GLU A 145 -4.18 20.84 -3.37
C GLU A 145 -3.53 19.61 -2.70
N PRO A 146 -4.31 18.61 -2.28
CA PRO A 146 -3.83 17.48 -1.49
C PRO A 146 -3.29 16.34 -2.36
N GLY A 147 -2.25 16.61 -3.16
CA GLY A 147 -1.77 15.68 -4.20
C GLY A 147 -1.42 14.26 -3.73
N MET A 148 -1.03 14.08 -2.46
CA MET A 148 -0.82 12.74 -1.89
C MET A 148 -2.14 11.97 -1.68
N LEU A 149 -3.19 12.64 -1.19
CA LEU A 149 -4.50 12.01 -1.02
C LEU A 149 -5.13 11.71 -2.37
N ASP A 150 -4.96 12.60 -3.35
CA ASP A 150 -5.39 12.33 -4.73
C ASP A 150 -4.69 11.09 -5.28
N ALA A 151 -3.37 11.00 -5.16
CA ALA A 151 -2.63 9.82 -5.63
C ALA A 151 -3.07 8.53 -4.93
N VAL A 152 -3.39 8.57 -3.63
CA VAL A 152 -3.90 7.40 -2.89
C VAL A 152 -5.25 6.96 -3.45
N VAL A 153 -6.18 7.89 -3.66
CA VAL A 153 -7.49 7.58 -4.25
C VAL A 153 -7.32 7.05 -5.68
N ASP A 154 -6.52 7.72 -6.50
CA ASP A 154 -6.28 7.33 -7.89
C ASP A 154 -5.69 5.93 -8.01
N VAL A 155 -4.72 5.58 -7.15
CA VAL A 155 -4.15 4.23 -7.11
C VAL A 155 -5.22 3.21 -6.71
N ASN A 156 -5.98 3.50 -5.67
CA ASN A 156 -7.02 2.61 -5.15
C ASN A 156 -8.14 2.37 -6.19
N ASP A 157 -8.52 3.40 -6.93
CA ASP A 157 -9.58 3.33 -7.94
C ASP A 157 -9.17 2.59 -9.21
N GLN A 158 -7.87 2.45 -9.47
CA GLN A 158 -7.34 1.65 -10.59
C GLN A 158 -7.25 0.15 -10.28
N GLN A 159 -7.33 -0.25 -9.02
CA GLN A 159 -7.15 -1.64 -8.62
C GLN A 159 -8.16 -2.63 -9.22
N PRO A 160 -9.47 -2.31 -9.39
CA PRO A 160 -10.41 -3.22 -10.08
C PRO A 160 -9.93 -3.55 -11.49
N GLU A 161 -9.55 -2.53 -12.25
CA GLU A 161 -9.08 -2.72 -13.62
C GLU A 161 -7.73 -3.46 -13.67
N ARG A 162 -6.86 -3.27 -12.67
CA ARG A 162 -5.61 -4.05 -12.56
C ARG A 162 -5.91 -5.53 -12.32
N LEU A 163 -6.87 -5.85 -11.46
CA LEU A 163 -7.33 -7.22 -11.20
C LEU A 163 -7.89 -7.84 -12.49
N LEU A 164 -8.75 -7.13 -13.22
CA LEU A 164 -9.31 -7.62 -14.50
C LEU A 164 -8.23 -7.78 -15.57
N THR A 165 -7.28 -6.83 -15.66
CA THR A 165 -6.14 -6.94 -16.58
C THR A 165 -5.26 -8.15 -16.26
N MET A 166 -5.13 -8.55 -14.99
CA MET A 166 -4.42 -9.79 -14.62
C MET A 166 -5.17 -11.03 -15.12
N LEU A 167 -6.50 -11.03 -15.00
CA LEU A 167 -7.35 -12.11 -15.53
C LEU A 167 -7.22 -12.23 -17.06
N ASP A 168 -7.28 -11.09 -17.76
CA ASP A 168 -7.21 -11.01 -19.23
C ASP A 168 -5.88 -11.54 -19.81
N ARG A 169 -4.80 -11.56 -19.02
CA ARG A 169 -3.51 -12.16 -19.47
C ARG A 169 -3.59 -13.67 -19.64
N HIS A 170 -4.50 -14.31 -18.93
CA HIS A 170 -4.60 -15.77 -18.88
C HIS A 170 -5.81 -16.28 -19.64
N VAL A 171 -6.90 -15.52 -19.71
CA VAL A 171 -8.14 -15.97 -20.33
C VAL A 171 -8.89 -14.83 -21.01
N ASP A 172 -9.41 -15.11 -22.21
CA ASP A 172 -10.43 -14.27 -22.84
C ASP A 172 -11.79 -14.62 -22.25
N VAL A 173 -12.43 -13.65 -21.60
CA VAL A 173 -13.65 -13.83 -20.80
C VAL A 173 -14.94 -13.59 -21.60
N ALA A 174 -14.85 -13.12 -22.85
CA ALA A 174 -16.02 -12.85 -23.68
C ALA A 174 -16.88 -14.09 -23.87
N ASP A 175 -18.19 -13.95 -23.61
CA ASP A 175 -19.20 -15.02 -23.64
C ASP A 175 -18.89 -16.20 -22.68
N ARG A 176 -18.05 -15.99 -21.66
CA ARG A 176 -17.67 -17.04 -20.70
C ARG A 176 -18.08 -16.72 -19.28
N ARG A 177 -18.30 -17.77 -18.49
CA ARG A 177 -18.56 -17.66 -17.05
C ARG A 177 -17.30 -17.19 -16.33
N VAL A 178 -17.41 -16.15 -15.51
CA VAL A 178 -16.36 -15.70 -14.58
C VAL A 178 -16.93 -15.66 -13.17
N ALA A 179 -16.26 -16.33 -12.24
CA ALA A 179 -16.67 -16.36 -10.84
C ALA A 179 -16.20 -15.09 -10.12
N VAL A 180 -17.09 -14.44 -9.36
CA VAL A 180 -16.76 -13.30 -8.47
C VAL A 180 -17.04 -13.73 -7.03
N LEU A 181 -15.97 -13.93 -6.26
CA LEU A 181 -16.05 -14.36 -4.86
C LEU A 181 -15.94 -13.13 -3.93
N GLY A 182 -17.03 -12.84 -3.24
CA GLY A 182 -17.16 -11.69 -2.35
C GLY A 182 -17.85 -10.49 -3.01
N LEU A 183 -18.90 -9.99 -2.37
CA LEU A 183 -19.71 -8.85 -2.80
C LEU A 183 -19.77 -7.74 -1.76
N ALA A 184 -19.78 -8.09 -0.48
CA ALA A 184 -19.67 -7.12 0.61
C ALA A 184 -18.32 -6.40 0.56
N PHE A 185 -18.25 -5.17 1.07
CA PHE A 185 -16.98 -4.43 1.03
C PHE A 185 -15.89 -5.04 1.94
N LYS A 186 -16.28 -5.89 2.90
CA LYS A 186 -15.39 -6.65 3.80
C LYS A 186 -16.11 -7.88 4.40
N PRO A 187 -15.38 -8.80 5.06
CA PRO A 187 -15.95 -9.87 5.85
C PRO A 187 -16.74 -9.38 7.08
N GLY A 188 -17.73 -10.16 7.48
CA GLY A 188 -18.59 -9.94 8.65
C GLY A 188 -19.72 -8.93 8.43
N THR A 189 -20.03 -8.53 7.20
CA THR A 189 -21.13 -7.61 6.87
C THR A 189 -21.73 -7.93 5.51
N ASP A 190 -22.98 -7.52 5.29
CA ASP A 190 -23.70 -7.53 4.02
C ASP A 190 -23.66 -6.16 3.30
N ASP A 191 -22.96 -5.17 3.84
CA ASP A 191 -22.92 -3.82 3.28
C ASP A 191 -22.09 -3.80 1.99
N ILE A 192 -22.72 -3.43 0.89
CA ILE A 192 -22.10 -3.33 -0.44
C ILE A 192 -21.65 -1.90 -0.78
N ARG A 193 -21.91 -0.91 0.08
CA ARG A 193 -21.59 0.50 -0.21
C ARG A 193 -20.07 0.67 -0.24
N GLY A 194 -19.56 1.15 -1.38
CA GLY A 194 -18.13 1.28 -1.62
C GLY A 194 -17.42 -0.06 -1.84
N SER A 195 -18.16 -1.16 -2.04
CA SER A 195 -17.57 -2.45 -2.38
C SER A 195 -16.82 -2.38 -3.72
N ARG A 196 -15.65 -3.01 -3.74
CA ARG A 196 -14.85 -3.18 -4.97
C ARG A 196 -15.43 -4.24 -5.91
N ALA A 197 -16.41 -5.03 -5.48
CA ALA A 197 -17.10 -5.98 -6.34
C ALA A 197 -17.91 -5.27 -7.43
N ALA A 198 -18.51 -4.12 -7.14
CA ALA A 198 -19.27 -3.33 -8.11
C ALA A 198 -18.46 -2.98 -9.39
N PRO A 199 -17.30 -2.29 -9.30
CA PRO A 199 -16.51 -1.99 -10.49
C PRO A 199 -15.90 -3.23 -11.15
N VAL A 200 -15.69 -4.34 -10.42
CA VAL A 200 -15.28 -5.63 -11.00
C VAL A 200 -16.39 -6.22 -11.87
N ILE A 201 -17.63 -6.25 -11.36
CA ILE A 201 -18.81 -6.73 -12.10
C ILE A 201 -19.03 -5.86 -13.35
N GLU A 202 -18.97 -4.53 -13.20
CA GLU A 202 -19.11 -3.58 -14.32
C GLU A 202 -18.03 -3.85 -15.38
N GLY A 203 -16.76 -3.98 -14.98
CA GLY A 203 -15.66 -4.24 -15.91
C GLY A 203 -15.67 -5.63 -16.56
N LEU A 204 -16.26 -6.64 -15.92
CA LEU A 204 -16.50 -7.96 -16.53
C LEU A 204 -17.64 -7.90 -17.54
N ALA A 205 -18.72 -7.16 -17.24
CA ALA A 205 -19.82 -6.95 -18.17
C ALA A 205 -19.36 -6.18 -19.42
N GLU A 206 -18.46 -5.20 -19.27
CA GLU A 206 -17.81 -4.50 -20.39
C GLU A 206 -16.95 -5.40 -21.28
N ARG A 207 -16.53 -6.56 -20.76
CA ARG A 207 -15.79 -7.61 -21.48
C ARG A 207 -16.69 -8.73 -22.00
N ASP A 208 -18.01 -8.51 -22.01
CA ASP A 208 -19.03 -9.48 -22.41
C ASP A 208 -18.99 -10.81 -21.62
N ALA A 209 -18.50 -10.79 -20.37
CA ALA A 209 -18.44 -11.98 -19.53
C ALA A 209 -19.79 -12.27 -18.83
N HIS A 210 -20.10 -13.55 -18.66
CA HIS A 210 -21.21 -14.00 -17.82
C HIS A 210 -20.74 -14.08 -16.37
N VAL A 211 -21.18 -13.15 -15.53
CA VAL A 211 -20.74 -13.09 -14.13
C VAL A 211 -21.56 -14.05 -13.28
N ALA A 212 -20.87 -14.94 -12.56
CA ALA A 212 -21.43 -15.76 -11.49
C ALA A 212 -20.84 -15.32 -10.15
N ALA A 213 -21.64 -14.72 -9.28
CA ALA A 213 -21.19 -14.11 -8.05
C ALA A 213 -21.71 -14.82 -6.81
N TYR A 214 -20.86 -14.87 -5.78
CA TYR A 214 -21.23 -15.42 -4.48
C TYR A 214 -20.67 -14.56 -3.35
N ASP A 215 -21.47 -14.41 -2.30
CA ASP A 215 -21.07 -13.90 -1.00
C ASP A 215 -21.81 -14.68 0.09
N PRO A 216 -21.14 -15.07 1.19
CA PRO A 216 -21.77 -15.83 2.29
C PRO A 216 -22.84 -15.04 3.07
N THR A 217 -22.97 -13.74 2.81
CA THR A 217 -24.01 -12.90 3.41
C THR A 217 -25.11 -12.53 2.41
N PRO A 218 -26.22 -11.93 2.89
CA PRO A 218 -27.24 -11.37 2.01
C PRO A 218 -26.78 -10.19 1.10
N ALA A 219 -25.48 -9.90 1.01
CA ALA A 219 -24.94 -8.91 0.07
C ALA A 219 -25.39 -9.17 -1.38
N SER A 220 -25.54 -10.44 -1.77
CA SER A 220 -26.09 -10.84 -3.08
C SER A 220 -27.48 -10.26 -3.35
N GLU A 221 -28.37 -10.21 -2.34
CA GLU A 221 -29.73 -9.67 -2.50
C GLU A 221 -29.70 -8.18 -2.86
N THR A 222 -28.88 -7.41 -2.12
CA THR A 222 -28.73 -5.97 -2.36
C THR A 222 -27.99 -5.70 -3.67
N MET A 223 -27.01 -6.53 -4.01
CA MET A 223 -26.25 -6.42 -5.25
C MET A 223 -27.15 -6.71 -6.48
N ALA A 224 -28.06 -7.68 -6.37
CA ALA A 224 -29.00 -8.04 -7.43
C ALA A 224 -30.00 -6.93 -7.77
N GLU A 225 -30.32 -6.05 -6.82
CA GLU A 225 -31.12 -4.84 -7.10
C GLU A 225 -30.41 -3.89 -8.08
N ARG A 226 -29.07 -3.92 -8.12
CA ARG A 226 -28.24 -3.05 -8.96
C ARG A 226 -27.76 -3.73 -10.24
N TYR A 227 -27.46 -5.03 -10.19
CA TYR A 227 -26.91 -5.79 -11.31
C TYR A 227 -27.76 -7.05 -11.59
N SER A 228 -28.89 -6.86 -12.27
CA SER A 228 -29.86 -7.94 -12.53
C SER A 228 -29.36 -9.02 -13.50
N ASP A 229 -28.34 -8.73 -14.29
CA ASP A 229 -27.79 -9.65 -15.30
C ASP A 229 -26.69 -10.58 -14.74
N VAL A 230 -26.35 -10.42 -13.45
CA VAL A 230 -25.41 -11.30 -12.73
C VAL A 230 -26.15 -12.53 -12.22
N GLU A 231 -25.54 -13.70 -12.37
CA GLU A 231 -26.00 -14.92 -11.70
C GLU A 231 -25.50 -14.91 -10.25
N TYR A 232 -26.40 -14.86 -9.28
CA TYR A 232 -26.04 -14.99 -7.86
C TYR A 232 -26.21 -16.44 -7.42
N THR A 233 -25.12 -17.07 -7.00
CA THR A 233 -25.11 -18.50 -6.65
C THR A 233 -25.25 -18.71 -5.14
N ASP A 234 -25.59 -19.95 -4.74
CA ASP A 234 -25.78 -20.31 -3.32
C ASP A 234 -24.47 -20.70 -2.61
N SER A 235 -23.36 -20.88 -3.36
CA SER A 235 -22.05 -21.21 -2.81
C SER A 235 -20.91 -20.82 -3.75
N ALA A 236 -19.69 -20.71 -3.20
CA ALA A 236 -18.47 -20.49 -3.96
C ALA A 236 -18.22 -21.62 -4.97
N ALA A 237 -18.46 -22.88 -4.58
CA ALA A 237 -18.33 -24.03 -5.47
C ALA A 237 -19.23 -23.92 -6.70
N VAL A 238 -20.48 -23.47 -6.55
CA VAL A 238 -21.41 -23.27 -7.68
C VAL A 238 -20.98 -22.08 -8.54
N ALA A 239 -20.42 -21.01 -7.96
CA ALA A 239 -19.86 -19.91 -8.74
C ALA A 239 -18.69 -20.38 -9.63
N LEU A 240 -17.84 -21.26 -9.09
CA LEU A 240 -16.64 -21.79 -9.74
C LEU A 240 -16.93 -22.86 -10.82
N GLU A 241 -18.05 -23.57 -10.74
CA GLU A 241 -18.42 -24.62 -11.71
C GLU A 241 -18.42 -24.07 -13.15
N ASP A 242 -17.65 -24.71 -14.04
CA ASP A 242 -17.43 -24.32 -15.44
C ASP A 242 -16.90 -22.89 -15.67
N ALA A 243 -16.42 -22.21 -14.62
CA ALA A 243 -15.85 -20.86 -14.75
C ALA A 243 -14.55 -20.89 -15.56
N ALA A 244 -14.39 -19.92 -16.47
CA ALA A 244 -13.17 -19.74 -17.25
C ALA A 244 -12.08 -18.99 -16.47
N GLY A 245 -12.46 -18.37 -15.36
CA GLY A 245 -11.60 -17.74 -14.38
C GLY A 245 -12.40 -17.26 -13.17
N ALA A 246 -11.71 -16.97 -12.08
CA ALA A 246 -12.27 -16.53 -10.82
C ALA A 246 -11.53 -15.29 -10.31
N VAL A 247 -12.27 -14.38 -9.70
CA VAL A 247 -11.74 -13.20 -9.03
C VAL A 247 -12.20 -13.16 -7.58
N VAL A 248 -11.26 -12.90 -6.67
CA VAL A 248 -11.54 -12.82 -5.23
C VAL A 248 -11.48 -11.36 -4.80
N VAL A 249 -12.62 -10.85 -4.33
CA VAL A 249 -12.80 -9.42 -4.05
C VAL A 249 -12.94 -9.15 -2.55
N THR A 250 -13.35 -10.15 -1.77
CA THR A 250 -13.53 -10.03 -0.30
C THR A 250 -12.90 -11.21 0.42
N ASP A 251 -12.20 -10.94 1.51
CA ASP A 251 -11.39 -11.88 2.31
C ASP A 251 -12.21 -12.76 3.25
N TRP A 252 -13.28 -13.38 2.76
CA TRP A 252 -14.10 -14.28 3.58
C TRP A 252 -13.30 -15.52 3.99
N PRO A 253 -13.32 -15.93 5.28
CA PRO A 253 -12.56 -17.10 5.72
C PRO A 253 -12.88 -18.39 4.95
N GLU A 254 -14.14 -18.60 4.55
CA GLU A 254 -14.53 -19.79 3.76
C GLU A 254 -13.83 -19.87 2.40
N PHE A 255 -13.36 -18.75 1.84
CA PHE A 255 -12.64 -18.76 0.57
C PHE A 255 -11.21 -19.27 0.75
N ALA A 256 -10.60 -19.03 1.93
CA ALA A 256 -9.27 -19.55 2.24
C ALA A 256 -9.26 -21.09 2.37
N ASP A 257 -10.43 -21.68 2.65
CA ASP A 257 -10.63 -23.13 2.75
C ASP A 257 -10.91 -23.80 1.37
N LEU A 258 -10.97 -23.02 0.27
CA LEU A 258 -11.19 -23.57 -1.07
C LEU A 258 -9.96 -24.33 -1.58
N ASP A 259 -10.20 -25.54 -2.08
CA ASP A 259 -9.18 -26.46 -2.58
C ASP A 259 -9.70 -27.12 -3.86
N SER A 260 -10.20 -28.35 -3.75
CA SER A 260 -10.74 -29.13 -4.88
C SER A 260 -11.90 -28.48 -5.64
N GLU A 261 -12.53 -27.45 -5.08
CA GLU A 261 -13.55 -26.66 -5.77
C GLU A 261 -13.02 -26.00 -7.05
N PHE A 262 -11.72 -25.65 -7.12
CA PHE A 262 -11.12 -25.10 -8.33
C PHE A 262 -11.03 -26.11 -9.48
N ASP A 263 -11.05 -27.41 -9.20
CA ASP A 263 -11.04 -28.47 -10.21
C ASP A 263 -12.30 -28.49 -11.08
N ALA A 264 -13.41 -27.91 -10.56
CA ALA A 264 -14.67 -27.79 -11.28
C ALA A 264 -14.67 -26.64 -12.32
N MET A 265 -13.64 -25.79 -12.32
CA MET A 265 -13.52 -24.70 -13.28
C MET A 265 -13.16 -25.23 -14.67
N ALA A 266 -13.70 -24.60 -15.72
CA ALA A 266 -13.30 -24.89 -17.10
C ALA A 266 -11.82 -24.55 -17.34
N LYS A 267 -11.32 -23.51 -16.65
CA LYS A 267 -9.90 -23.18 -16.56
C LYS A 267 -9.60 -22.59 -15.18
N PRO A 268 -8.71 -23.19 -14.37
CA PRO A 268 -8.46 -22.73 -13.01
C PRO A 268 -7.53 -21.51 -12.98
N VAL A 269 -7.99 -20.37 -13.51
CA VAL A 269 -7.31 -19.08 -13.36
C VAL A 269 -7.94 -18.33 -12.21
N VAL A 270 -7.17 -18.05 -11.16
CA VAL A 270 -7.64 -17.33 -9.97
C VAL A 270 -6.83 -16.05 -9.81
N VAL A 271 -7.52 -14.91 -9.87
CA VAL A 271 -6.93 -13.60 -9.55
C VAL A 271 -7.47 -13.13 -8.21
N ASP A 272 -6.58 -13.12 -7.22
CA ASP A 272 -6.94 -12.87 -5.84
C ASP A 272 -6.54 -11.45 -5.43
N GLY A 273 -7.54 -10.58 -5.26
CA GLY A 273 -7.34 -9.21 -4.79
C GLY A 273 -7.07 -9.10 -3.30
N ARG A 274 -7.18 -10.21 -2.55
CA ARG A 274 -7.11 -10.24 -1.09
C ARG A 274 -5.99 -11.11 -0.54
N ARG A 275 -5.39 -11.95 -1.37
CA ARG A 275 -4.32 -12.90 -1.01
C ARG A 275 -4.73 -13.86 0.10
N ILE A 276 -5.94 -14.40 -0.02
CA ILE A 276 -6.51 -15.37 0.92
C ILE A 276 -6.44 -16.80 0.39
N ILE A 277 -6.35 -16.98 -0.93
CA ILE A 277 -6.26 -18.29 -1.55
C ILE A 277 -4.82 -18.76 -1.47
N GLU A 278 -4.60 -19.95 -0.93
CA GLU A 278 -3.29 -20.58 -0.94
C GLU A 278 -2.96 -21.05 -2.37
N PRO A 279 -1.84 -20.62 -2.97
CA PRO A 279 -1.48 -21.06 -4.32
C PRO A 279 -1.27 -22.57 -4.38
N GLN A 280 -1.97 -23.22 -5.31
CA GLN A 280 -1.90 -24.67 -5.54
C GLN A 280 -1.23 -24.97 -6.90
N GLU A 281 -0.64 -26.16 -7.05
CA GLU A 281 0.06 -26.55 -8.29
C GLU A 281 -0.87 -26.56 -9.52
N ASP A 282 -2.15 -26.89 -9.30
CA ASP A 282 -3.13 -27.10 -10.37
C ASP A 282 -3.90 -25.83 -10.77
N ILE A 283 -3.66 -24.70 -10.09
CA ILE A 283 -4.28 -23.40 -10.41
C ILE A 283 -3.26 -22.39 -10.95
N THR A 284 -3.67 -21.59 -11.93
CA THR A 284 -2.93 -20.38 -12.32
C THR A 284 -3.34 -19.26 -11.38
N TYR A 285 -2.45 -18.90 -10.44
CA TYR A 285 -2.71 -17.89 -9.41
C TYR A 285 -2.00 -16.56 -9.69
N GLU A 286 -2.73 -15.44 -9.63
CA GLU A 286 -2.15 -14.09 -9.51
C GLU A 286 -2.73 -13.37 -8.29
N GLY A 287 -1.86 -12.86 -7.41
CA GLY A 287 -2.27 -12.12 -6.21
C GLY A 287 -1.93 -10.63 -6.29
N LEU A 288 -2.93 -9.76 -6.16
CA LEU A 288 -2.75 -8.32 -5.93
C LEU A 288 -3.26 -7.92 -4.54
N THR A 289 -2.83 -6.77 -4.05
CA THR A 289 -3.33 -6.19 -2.79
C THR A 289 -3.96 -4.84 -3.09
N TRP A 290 -5.20 -4.67 -2.62
CA TRP A 290 -5.95 -3.42 -2.67
C TRP A 290 -6.74 -3.15 -1.39
#